data_AF-A0A202DMH1-F1
#
_entry.id   AF-A0A202DMH1-F1
#
_cell.length_a   1.000
_cell.length_b   1.000
_cell.length_c   1.000
_cell.angle_alpha   90.00
_cell.angle_beta   90.00
_cell.angle_gamma   90.00
#
_symmetry.space_group_name_H-M   'P 1'
#
loop_
_entity.id
_entity.type
_entity.pdbx_description
1 polymer ?
#
loop_
_entity_poly.entity_id
_entity_poly.type
_entity_poly.pdbx_seq_one_letter_code
_entity_poly.pdbx_strand_id
1 'polypeptide(L)'
;MKLFDNDDFEIDLDEPVFTTGVVIKLVHIPLWVLKQLDNEGIISPQREDRKARLYSKRELCMIQKVWSLMERRKVNLNGIKVLFEIQEGKLEDL
;
A
#
# COMPACT_ATOMS: atom_id res chain seq x y z
N MET A 1 -13.33 -37.20 2.42
CA MET A 1 -13.21 -35.79 2.87
C MET A 1 -12.09 -35.18 2.04
N LYS A 2 -12.40 -34.41 1.00
CA LYS A 2 -11.36 -33.70 0.25
C LYS A 2 -10.85 -32.60 1.17
N LEU A 3 -9.57 -32.64 1.51
CA LEU A 3 -8.89 -31.49 2.09
C LEU A 3 -8.97 -30.42 0.99
N PHE A 4 -9.54 -29.25 1.30
CA PHE A 4 -9.40 -28.11 0.39
C PHE A 4 -7.90 -27.87 0.22
N ASP A 5 -7.42 -27.98 -1.00
CA ASP A 5 -6.05 -27.57 -1.30
C ASP A 5 -5.98 -26.05 -1.05
N ASN A 6 -4.91 -25.58 -0.42
CA ASN A 6 -4.78 -24.16 -0.05
C ASN A 6 -4.77 -23.19 -1.26
N ASP A 7 -4.78 -23.71 -2.48
CA ASP A 7 -4.72 -22.97 -3.74
C ASP A 7 -6.09 -22.68 -4.39
N ASP A 8 -7.21 -23.06 -3.77
CA ASP A 8 -8.54 -22.88 -4.36
C ASP A 8 -9.08 -21.42 -4.29
N PHE A 9 -8.36 -20.49 -3.64
CA PHE A 9 -8.80 -19.11 -3.45
C PHE A 9 -7.82 -18.08 -4.03
N GLU A 10 -8.09 -17.62 -5.25
CA GLU A 10 -7.38 -16.48 -5.84
C GLU A 10 -8.05 -15.16 -5.44
N ILE A 11 -7.33 -14.36 -4.65
CA ILE A 11 -7.73 -12.97 -4.34
C ILE A 11 -7.26 -12.08 -5.49
N ASP A 12 -8.19 -11.34 -6.12
CA ASP A 12 -7.87 -10.34 -7.15
C ASP A 12 -6.82 -9.33 -6.63
N LEU A 13 -5.98 -8.81 -7.53
CA LEU A 13 -4.91 -7.88 -7.17
C LEU A 13 -5.43 -6.58 -6.55
N ASP A 14 -6.63 -6.15 -6.98
CA ASP A 14 -7.24 -4.88 -6.63
C ASP A 14 -8.38 -5.06 -5.59
N GLU A 15 -8.73 -6.29 -5.22
CA GLU A 15 -9.71 -6.56 -4.15
C GLU A 15 -9.17 -6.14 -2.77
N PRO A 16 -9.84 -5.22 -2.06
CA PRO A 16 -9.36 -4.68 -0.79
C PRO A 16 -9.74 -5.61 0.38
N VAL A 17 -8.91 -6.62 0.64
CA VAL A 17 -9.16 -7.60 1.72
C VAL A 17 -8.20 -7.51 2.91
N PHE A 18 -7.09 -6.78 2.78
CA PHE A 18 -6.06 -6.75 3.82
C PHE A 18 -6.32 -5.62 4.82
N THR A 19 -6.52 -5.95 6.09
CA THR A 19 -6.67 -4.92 7.13
C THR A 19 -5.34 -4.27 7.48
N THR A 20 -5.38 -3.06 8.06
CA THR A 20 -4.18 -2.34 8.56
C THR A 20 -3.24 -3.22 9.40
N GLY A 21 -3.80 -4.03 10.31
CA GLY A 21 -3.00 -4.90 11.17
C GLY A 21 -2.28 -6.02 10.40
N VAL A 22 -2.91 -6.56 9.35
CA VAL A 22 -2.29 -7.55 8.46
C VAL A 22 -1.18 -6.90 7.64
N VAL A 23 -1.42 -5.70 7.09
CA VAL A 23 -0.41 -4.96 6.30
C VAL A 23 0.84 -4.69 7.12
N ILE A 24 0.71 -4.23 8.37
CA ILE A 24 1.86 -3.98 9.26
C ILE A 24 2.69 -5.26 9.45
N LYS A 25 2.04 -6.41 9.64
CA LYS A 25 2.74 -7.70 9.82
C LYS A 25 3.44 -8.17 8.55
N LEU A 26 2.84 -7.97 7.38
CA LEU A 26 3.41 -8.43 6.11
C LEU A 26 4.55 -7.53 5.63
N VAL A 27 4.39 -6.21 5.76
CA VAL A 27 5.32 -5.22 5.20
C VAL A 27 6.34 -4.73 6.23
N HIS A 28 6.11 -4.97 7.52
CA HIS A 28 6.93 -4.48 8.63
C HIS A 28 7.04 -2.95 8.68
N ILE A 29 6.05 -2.26 8.10
CA ILE A 29 5.95 -0.80 8.13
C ILE A 29 5.33 -0.33 9.46
N PRO A 30 5.86 0.73 10.10
CA PRO A 30 5.22 1.30 11.28
C PRO A 30 3.85 1.91 10.98
N LEU A 31 2.89 1.78 11.90
CA LEU A 31 1.53 2.30 11.74
C LEU A 31 1.49 3.80 11.42
N TRP A 32 2.36 4.60 12.03
CA TRP A 32 2.39 6.05 11.82
C TRP A 32 2.81 6.40 10.38
N VAL A 33 3.73 5.63 9.78
CA VAL A 33 4.15 5.81 8.37
C VAL A 33 3.00 5.41 7.46
N LEU A 34 2.35 4.28 7.72
CA LEU A 34 1.21 3.83 6.91
C LEU A 34 0.05 4.84 6.94
N LYS A 35 -0.23 5.45 8.11
CA LYS A 35 -1.18 6.56 8.24
C LYS A 35 -0.73 7.81 7.46
N GLN A 36 0.57 8.11 7.46
CA GLN A 36 1.12 9.23 6.72
C GLN A 36 0.92 9.01 5.20
N LEU A 37 1.19 7.81 4.68
CA LEU A 37 0.97 7.49 3.27
C LEU A 37 -0.50 7.67 2.85
N ASP A 38 -1.45 7.26 3.71
CA ASP A 38 -2.89 7.47 3.51
C ASP A 38 -3.28 8.96 3.53
N ASN A 39 -2.86 9.69 4.56
CA ASN A 39 -3.18 11.12 4.70
C ASN A 39 -2.65 11.96 3.52
N GLU A 40 -1.54 11.54 2.93
CA GLU A 40 -0.83 12.24 1.87
C GLU A 40 -1.27 11.79 0.47
N GLY A 41 -2.24 10.88 0.39
CA GLY A 41 -2.82 10.37 -0.85
C GLY A 41 -1.89 9.45 -1.65
N ILE A 42 -0.73 9.08 -1.11
CA ILE A 42 0.24 8.20 -1.78
C ILE A 42 -0.30 6.77 -1.89
N ILE A 43 -1.06 6.35 -0.88
CA ILE A 43 -1.84 5.10 -0.89
C ILE A 43 -3.26 5.49 -0.48
N SER A 44 -4.28 4.99 -1.17
CA SER A 44 -5.68 5.41 -0.92
C SER A 44 -6.57 4.18 -0.71
N PRO A 45 -6.49 3.52 0.47
CA PRO A 45 -7.18 2.27 0.73
C PRO A 45 -8.68 2.46 0.83
N GLN A 46 -9.42 1.44 0.40
CA GLN A 46 -10.87 1.40 0.59
C GLN A 46 -11.22 1.38 2.09
N ARG A 47 -12.37 1.97 2.44
CA ARG A 47 -12.91 1.94 3.80
C ARG A 47 -14.18 1.11 3.82
N GLU A 48 -14.24 0.09 4.67
CA GLU A 48 -15.48 -0.63 4.94
C GLU A 48 -16.37 0.17 5.91
N ASP A 49 -17.68 -0.09 5.93
CA ASP A 49 -18.81 0.57 6.65
C ASP A 49 -18.56 1.01 8.11
N ARG A 50 -17.41 0.67 8.72
CA ARG A 50 -16.98 1.05 10.07
C ARG A 50 -15.53 1.58 10.16
N LYS A 51 -15.04 2.33 9.16
CA LYS A 51 -13.77 3.12 9.15
C LYS A 51 -12.46 2.33 9.01
N ALA A 52 -12.48 1.00 8.97
CA ALA A 52 -11.26 0.23 8.82
C ALA A 52 -10.68 0.40 7.41
N ARG A 53 -9.36 0.65 7.30
CA ARG A 53 -8.66 0.67 6.03
C ARG A 53 -8.45 -0.76 5.56
N LEU A 54 -8.94 -1.04 4.36
CA LEU A 54 -8.74 -2.27 3.62
C LEU A 54 -7.86 -1.97 2.42
N TYR A 55 -6.82 -2.78 2.30
CA TYR A 55 -5.80 -2.64 1.28
C TYR A 55 -5.89 -3.79 0.28
N SER A 56 -5.57 -3.54 -0.98
CA SER A 56 -5.42 -4.56 -2.02
C SER A 56 -3.98 -5.07 -2.12
N LYS A 57 -3.75 -6.19 -2.84
CA LYS A 57 -2.38 -6.70 -3.07
C LYS A 57 -1.51 -5.65 -3.77
N ARG A 58 -2.07 -4.91 -4.73
CA ARG A 58 -1.37 -3.83 -5.43
C ARG A 58 -0.89 -2.75 -4.47
N GLU A 59 -1.75 -2.34 -3.54
CA GLU A 59 -1.39 -1.36 -2.52
C GLU A 59 -0.31 -1.89 -1.58
N LEU A 60 -0.35 -3.16 -1.19
CA LEU A 60 0.71 -3.78 -0.39
C LEU A 60 2.07 -3.72 -1.10
N CYS A 61 2.13 -4.07 -2.40
CA CYS A 61 3.34 -3.97 -3.20
C CYS A 61 3.84 -2.51 -3.27
N MET A 62 2.92 -1.56 -3.41
CA MET A 62 3.28 -0.14 -3.44
C MET A 62 3.85 0.33 -2.09
N ILE A 63 3.19 -0.01 -0.98
CA ILE A 63 3.66 0.29 0.38
C ILE A 63 5.06 -0.30 0.60
N GLN A 64 5.30 -1.55 0.21
CA GLN A 64 6.62 -2.19 0.30
C GLN A 64 7.69 -1.41 -0.46
N LYS A 65 7.39 -1.01 -1.71
CA LYS A 65 8.32 -0.23 -2.52
C LYS A 65 8.60 1.14 -1.90
N VAL A 66 7.58 1.90 -1.50
CA VAL A 66 7.76 3.21 -0.84
C VAL A 66 8.58 3.05 0.44
N TRP A 67 8.22 2.08 1.29
CA TRP A 67 8.90 1.85 2.55
C TRP A 67 10.38 1.54 2.36
N SER A 68 10.71 0.70 1.38
CA SER A 68 12.10 0.38 1.04
C SER A 68 12.91 1.62 0.62
N LEU A 69 12.28 2.58 -0.07
CA LEU A 69 12.93 3.85 -0.47
C LEU A 69 13.17 4.76 0.73
N MET A 70 12.21 4.86 1.64
CA MET A 70 12.36 5.65 2.88
C MET A 70 13.46 5.07 3.78
N GLU A 71 13.43 3.76 4.00
CA GLU A 71 14.32 3.10 4.95
C GLU A 71 15.76 3.02 4.44
N ARG A 72 15.94 2.54 3.20
CA ARG A 72 17.27 2.24 2.61
C ARG A 72 17.91 3.44 1.94
N ARG A 73 17.13 4.25 1.22
CA ARG A 73 17.65 5.39 0.43
C ARG A 73 17.48 6.74 1.14
N LYS A 74 16.89 6.75 2.35
CA LYS A 74 16.61 7.96 3.15
C LYS A 74 15.83 9.02 2.37
N VAL A 75 15.03 8.58 1.40
CA VAL A 75 14.16 9.46 0.62
C VAL A 75 12.99 9.86 1.52
N ASN A 76 12.77 11.16 1.65
CA ASN A 76 11.63 11.68 2.41
C ASN A 76 10.34 11.61 1.59
N LEU A 77 9.22 11.92 2.23
CA LEU A 77 7.90 11.86 1.62
C LEU A 77 7.77 12.76 0.37
N ASN A 78 8.34 13.97 0.37
CA ASN A 78 8.32 14.85 -0.79
C ASN A 78 9.03 14.23 -1.98
N GLY A 79 10.20 13.63 -1.76
CA GLY A 79 10.94 12.93 -2.82
C GLY A 79 10.15 11.76 -3.39
N ILE A 80 9.36 11.08 -2.56
CA ILE A 80 8.44 10.03 -3.01
C ILE A 80 7.32 10.60 -3.87
N LYS A 81 6.66 11.69 -3.43
CA LYS A 81 5.59 12.33 -4.21
C LYS A 81 6.07 12.76 -5.59
N VAL A 82 7.20 13.45 -5.66
CA VAL A 82 7.82 13.86 -6.93
C VAL A 82 8.11 12.63 -7.80
N LEU A 83 8.65 11.55 -7.22
CA LEU A 83 8.89 10.31 -7.96
C LEU A 83 7.60 9.75 -8.58
N PHE A 84 6.49 9.75 -7.83
CA PHE A 84 5.20 9.30 -8.34
C PHE A 84 4.65 10.22 -9.42
N GLU A 85 4.72 11.54 -9.23
CA GLU A 85 4.32 12.52 -10.24
C GLU A 85 5.09 12.32 -11.56
N ILE A 86 6.40 12.04 -11.48
CA ILE A 86 7.23 11.69 -12.64
C ILE A 86 6.73 10.38 -13.27
N GLN A 87 6.51 9.33 -12.48
CA GLN A 87 6.06 8.02 -12.99
C GLN A 87 4.69 8.09 -13.66
N GLU A 88 3.81 8.99 -13.21
CA GLU A 88 2.47 9.20 -13.75
C GLU A 88 2.44 10.19 -14.94
N GLY A 89 3.58 10.77 -15.32
CA GLY A 89 3.66 11.74 -16.42
C GLY A 89 3.03 13.10 -16.12
N LYS A 90 2.83 13.45 -14.85
CA LYS A 90 2.11 14.67 -14.41
C LYS A 90 2.98 15.93 -14.36
N LEU A 91 4.27 15.83 -14.70
CA LEU A 91 5.23 16.94 -14.65
C LEU A 91 5.39 17.71 -15.97
N GLU A 92 4.58 17.40 -16.99
CA GLU A 92 4.62 18.10 -18.28
C GLU A 92 3.90 19.48 -18.26
N ASP A 93 3.30 19.87 -17.12
CA ASP A 93 2.48 21.08 -16.96
C ASP A 93 3.13 22.20 -16.11
N LEU A 94 4.45 22.19 -15.89
CA LEU A 94 5.22 23.26 -15.21
C LEU A 94 6.23 23.92 -16.16
#